data_AF-Q6EB02-F1
#
_entry.id   AF-Q6EB02-F1
#
_cell.length_a   1.000
_cell.length_b   1.000
_cell.length_c   1.000
_cell.angle_alpha   90.00
_cell.angle_beta   90.00
_cell.angle_gamma   90.00
#
_symmetry.space_group_name_H-M   'P 1'
#
loop_
_entity.id
_entity.type
_entity.pdbx_description
1 polymer ?
#
loop_
_entity_poly.entity_id
_entity_poly.type
_entity_poly.pdbx_seq_one_letter_code
_entity_poly.pdbx_strand_id
1 'polypeptide(L)'
;MQKNSKIYIAGHGGTLGKTLYNTLIDEGFNNIIVKTRKELDLVDQKAVTDFFAKEKPEYVFLCAAKLDTLGLFTPADVIYENSVLQANIIHSSYQNN
;
A
#
# COMPACT_ATOMS: atom_id res chain seq x y z
N MET A 1 -10.26 12.11 8.37
CA MET A 1 -9.01 12.58 7.75
C MET A 1 -9.13 14.07 7.49
N GLN A 2 -8.11 14.86 7.82
CA GLN A 2 -8.03 16.28 7.42
C GLN A 2 -7.47 16.38 6.00
N LYS A 3 -7.71 17.50 5.29
CA LYS A 3 -7.25 17.65 3.89
C LYS A 3 -5.72 17.60 3.73
N ASN A 4 -4.99 17.93 4.80
CA ASN A 4 -3.54 17.85 4.89
C ASN A 4 -3.02 16.58 5.59
N SER A 5 -3.90 15.67 6.03
CA SER A 5 -3.49 14.41 6.66
C SER A 5 -2.61 13.61 5.70
N LYS A 6 -1.53 13.02 6.21
CA LYS A 6 -0.59 12.23 5.43
C LYS A 6 -1.18 10.84 5.14
N ILE A 7 -1.57 10.59 3.90
CA ILE A 7 -2.26 9.37 3.47
C ILE A 7 -1.33 8.52 2.63
N TYR A 8 -1.15 7.25 2.96
CA TYR A 8 -0.44 6.29 2.11
C TYR A 8 -1.43 5.35 1.40
N ILE A 9 -1.32 5.23 0.08
CA ILE A 9 -2.09 4.29 -0.74
C ILE A 9 -1.15 3.19 -1.27
N ALA A 10 -1.15 2.03 -0.62
CA ALA A 10 -0.42 0.87 -1.09
C ALA A 10 -1.15 0.25 -2.30
N GLY A 11 -0.44 0.03 -3.41
CA GLY A 11 -1.05 -0.52 -4.63
C GLY A 11 -1.80 0.51 -5.48
N HIS A 12 -1.40 1.78 -5.44
CA HIS A 12 -2.01 2.87 -6.22
C HIS A 12 -2.08 2.64 -7.74
N GLY A 13 -1.24 1.77 -8.30
CA GLY A 13 -1.22 1.47 -9.74
C GLY A 13 -2.34 0.53 -10.22
N GLY A 14 -3.01 -0.17 -9.30
CA GLY A 14 -4.15 -1.03 -9.62
C GLY A 14 -5.44 -0.22 -9.83
N THR A 15 -6.48 -0.86 -10.36
CA THR A 15 -7.77 -0.20 -10.66
C THR A 15 -8.36 0.51 -9.44
N LEU A 16 -8.44 -0.18 -8.30
CA LEU A 16 -8.97 0.41 -7.05
C LEU A 16 -8.09 1.55 -6.54
N GLY A 17 -6.77 1.32 -6.49
CA GLY A 17 -5.81 2.30 -5.98
C GLY A 17 -5.77 3.58 -6.82
N LYS A 18 -5.87 3.46 -8.15
CA LYS A 18 -5.89 4.60 -9.07
C LYS A 18 -7.16 5.43 -8.94
N THR A 19 -8.32 4.76 -8.85
CA THR A 19 -9.59 5.45 -8.60
C THR A 19 -9.57 6.17 -7.26
N LEU A 20 -9.13 5.49 -6.20
CA LEU A 20 -9.03 6.11 -4.87
C LEU A 20 -8.09 7.32 -4.86
N TYR A 21 -6.92 7.22 -5.50
CA TYR A 21 -5.98 8.34 -5.63
C TYR A 21 -6.64 9.55 -6.29
N ASN A 22 -7.29 9.35 -7.45
CA ASN A 22 -7.96 10.41 -8.18
C ASN A 22 -9.10 11.03 -7.34
N THR A 23 -9.93 10.20 -6.69
CA THR A 23 -11.01 10.67 -5.82
C THR A 23 -10.49 11.53 -4.67
N LEU A 24 -9.40 11.12 -4.01
CA LEU A 24 -8.82 11.92 -2.92
C LEU A 24 -8.25 13.25 -3.43
N ILE A 25 -7.61 13.27 -4.60
CA ILE A 25 -7.15 14.51 -5.24
C ILE A 25 -8.33 15.43 -5.56
N ASP A 26 -9.40 14.89 -6.17
CA ASP A 26 -10.61 15.65 -6.54
C ASP A 26 -11.33 16.21 -5.30
N GLU A 27 -11.28 15.49 -4.18
CA GLU A 27 -11.79 15.96 -2.90
C GLU A 27 -10.85 16.97 -2.20
N GLY A 28 -9.67 17.27 -2.74
CA GLY A 28 -8.75 18.27 -2.22
C GLY A 28 -7.77 17.78 -1.17
N PHE A 29 -7.51 16.47 -1.08
CA PHE A 29 -6.39 15.95 -0.30
C PHE A 29 -5.08 16.17 -1.04
N ASN A 30 -4.09 16.76 -0.36
CA ASN A 30 -2.84 17.20 -1.00
C ASN A 30 -1.58 16.49 -0.47
N ASN A 31 -1.70 15.66 0.57
CA ASN A 31 -0.58 14.99 1.23
C ASN A 31 -0.69 13.47 1.08
N ILE A 32 -0.64 13.00 -0.17
CA ILE A 32 -0.80 11.59 -0.52
C ILE A 32 0.54 11.00 -0.94
N ILE A 33 0.97 9.95 -0.27
CA ILE A 33 2.14 9.15 -0.61
C ILE A 33 1.70 7.96 -1.45
N VAL A 34 2.40 7.73 -2.55
CA VAL A 34 2.27 6.53 -3.37
C VAL A 34 3.65 5.97 -3.69
N LYS A 35 3.72 4.64 -3.85
CA LYS A 35 4.92 3.93 -4.27
C LYS A 35 4.57 2.89 -5.32
N THR A 36 5.39 2.81 -6.35
CA THR A 36 5.40 1.70 -7.31
C THR A 36 6.09 0.49 -6.68
N ARG A 37 5.83 -0.72 -7.22
CA ARG A 37 6.49 -1.95 -6.75
C ARG A 37 8.02 -1.89 -6.84
N LYS A 38 8.57 -1.10 -7.76
CA LYS A 38 10.03 -0.90 -7.90
C LYS A 38 10.61 0.00 -6.80
N GLU A 39 9.83 0.94 -6.29
CA GLU A 39 10.26 1.85 -5.22
C GLU A 39 10.07 1.25 -3.83
N LEU A 40 9.07 0.38 -3.68
CA LEU A 40 8.79 -0.32 -2.44
C LEU A 40 8.17 -1.69 -2.74
N ASP A 41 8.94 -2.76 -2.52
CA ASP A 41 8.40 -4.11 -2.52
C ASP A 41 7.73 -4.38 -1.16
N LEU A 42 6.41 -4.65 -1.19
CA LEU A 42 5.62 -4.86 0.02
C LEU A 42 5.89 -6.21 0.67
N VAL A 43 6.53 -7.15 -0.04
CA VAL A 43 6.94 -8.45 0.51
C VAL A 43 8.24 -8.32 1.31
N ASP A 44 9.08 -7.31 1.03
CA ASP A 44 10.27 -7.02 1.81
C ASP A 44 9.90 -6.31 3.12
N GLN A 45 9.94 -7.07 4.22
CA GLN A 45 9.61 -6.57 5.54
C GLN A 45 10.47 -5.37 5.95
N LYS A 46 11.78 -5.41 5.68
CA LYS A 46 12.70 -4.34 6.09
C LYS A 46 12.40 -3.07 5.31
N ALA A 47 12.18 -3.18 4.01
CA ALA A 47 11.85 -2.03 3.17
C ALA A 47 10.54 -1.36 3.64
N VAL A 48 9.51 -2.16 3.98
CA VAL A 48 8.24 -1.64 4.52
C VAL A 48 8.45 -0.99 5.88
N THR A 49 9.16 -1.63 6.81
CA THR A 49 9.43 -1.05 8.13
C THR A 49 10.19 0.28 8.03
N ASP A 50 11.24 0.34 7.21
CA ASP A 50 12.02 1.57 6.99
C ASP A 50 11.16 2.68 6.36
N PHE A 51 10.29 2.32 5.40
CA PHE A 51 9.34 3.25 4.79
C PHE A 51 8.38 3.85 5.82
N PHE A 52 7.77 3.01 6.68
CA PHE A 52 6.84 3.49 7.71
C PHE A 52 7.53 4.35 8.77
N ALA A 53 8.73 3.96 9.21
CA ALA A 53 9.51 4.74 10.18
C ALA A 53 9.89 6.13 9.64
N LYS A 54 10.19 6.22 8.35
CA LYS A 54 10.52 7.47 7.66
C LYS A 54 9.28 8.32 7.38
N GLU A 55 8.25 7.74 6.77
CA GLU A 55 7.14 8.49 6.22
C GLU A 55 6.04 8.77 7.24
N LYS A 56 5.80 7.88 8.22
CA LYS A 56 4.78 8.03 9.27
C LYS A 56 3.41 8.49 8.74
N PRO A 57 2.75 7.70 7.87
CA PRO A 57 1.41 8.05 7.38
C PRO A 57 0.38 8.00 8.52
N GLU A 58 -0.54 8.96 8.55
CA GLU A 58 -1.68 8.99 9.49
C GLU A 58 -2.78 8.01 9.09
N TYR A 59 -2.94 7.77 7.79
CA TYR A 59 -3.93 6.87 7.24
C TYR A 59 -3.32 6.00 6.14
N VAL A 60 -3.69 4.73 6.11
CA VAL A 60 -3.22 3.76 5.12
C VAL A 60 -4.41 3.11 4.43
N PHE A 61 -4.41 3.14 3.10
CA PHE A 61 -5.31 2.36 2.26
C PHE A 61 -4.53 1.23 1.59
N LEU A 62 -4.83 -0.01 1.99
CA LEU A 62 -4.19 -1.20 1.42
C LEU A 62 -4.99 -1.70 0.21
N CYS A 63 -4.63 -1.25 -0.98
CA CYS A 63 -5.23 -1.68 -2.26
C CYS A 63 -4.35 -2.70 -3.01
N ALA A 64 -3.13 -2.94 -2.55
CA ALA A 64 -2.21 -3.90 -3.17
C ALA A 64 -2.68 -5.34 -2.92
N ALA A 65 -2.77 -6.11 -4.00
CA ALA A 65 -3.02 -7.54 -3.94
C ALA A 65 -2.33 -8.24 -5.12
N LYS A 66 -1.85 -9.46 -4.88
CA LYS A 66 -1.46 -10.39 -5.94
C LYS A 66 -2.72 -11.15 -6.36
N LEU A 67 -3.14 -11.00 -7.61
CA LEU A 67 -4.29 -11.71 -8.17
C LEU A 67 -3.81 -12.58 -9.32
N ASP A 68 -4.40 -13.76 -9.44
CA ASP A 68 -4.24 -14.58 -10.63
C ASP A 68 -5.60 -14.76 -11.33
N THR A 69 -5.79 -14.00 -12.40
CA THR A 69 -6.98 -14.10 -13.26
C THR A 69 -6.67 -14.79 -14.59
N LEU A 70 -5.40 -15.07 -14.87
CA LEU A 70 -4.92 -15.57 -16.16
C LEU A 70 -4.21 -16.92 -16.04
N GLY A 71 -4.10 -17.50 -14.84
CA GLY A 71 -3.40 -18.76 -14.59
C GLY A 71 -1.88 -18.63 -14.64
N LEU A 72 -1.34 -17.44 -14.36
CA LEU A 72 0.08 -17.13 -14.46
C LEU A 72 0.85 -17.43 -13.17
N PHE A 73 0.16 -17.63 -12.05
CA PHE A 73 0.77 -17.81 -10.74
C PHE A 73 0.27 -19.09 -10.09
N THR A 74 1.09 -19.69 -9.23
CA THR A 74 0.60 -20.82 -8.44
C THR A 74 -0.28 -20.31 -7.28
N PRO A 75 -1.23 -21.13 -6.78
CA PRO A 75 -1.96 -20.78 -5.57
C PRO A 75 -1.05 -20.48 -4.37
N ALA A 76 0.13 -21.12 -4.32
CA ALA A 76 1.14 -20.88 -3.30
C ALA A 76 1.75 -19.47 -3.41
N ASP A 77 2.06 -18.99 -4.61
CA ASP A 77 2.58 -17.63 -4.83
C ASP A 77 1.53 -16.57 -4.41
N VAL A 78 0.27 -16.79 -4.80
CA VAL A 78 -0.83 -15.87 -4.50
C VAL A 78 -1.06 -15.77 -3.00
N ILE A 79 -1.14 -16.89 -2.27
CA ILE A 79 -1.35 -16.84 -0.82
C ILE A 79 -0.12 -16.26 -0.12
N TYR A 80 1.09 -16.65 -0.51
CA TYR A 80 2.31 -16.17 0.11
C TYR A 80 2.48 -14.66 -0.02
N GLU A 81 2.45 -14.11 -1.25
CA GLU A 81 2.64 -12.67 -1.45
C GLU A 81 1.57 -11.86 -0.70
N ASN A 82 0.30 -12.27 -0.79
CA ASN A 82 -0.79 -11.55 -0.12
C ASN A 82 -0.69 -11.63 1.42
N SER A 83 -0.35 -12.78 1.99
CA SER A 83 -0.19 -12.92 3.43
C SER A 83 0.97 -12.06 3.95
N VAL A 84 2.12 -12.10 3.27
CA VAL A 84 3.31 -11.34 3.68
C VAL A 84 3.09 -9.84 3.54
N LEU A 85 2.57 -9.37 2.39
CA LEU A 85 2.36 -7.94 2.18
C LEU A 85 1.33 -7.36 3.16
N GLN A 86 0.26 -8.11 3.49
CA GLN A 86 -0.74 -7.66 4.46
C GLN A 86 -0.14 -7.58 5.86
N ALA A 87 0.59 -8.62 6.29
CA ALA A 87 1.25 -8.64 7.59
C ALA A 87 2.24 -7.47 7.75
N ASN A 88 3.07 -7.22 6.73
CA ASN A 88 4.06 -6.13 6.75
C ASN A 88 3.39 -4.76 6.88
N ILE A 89 2.35 -4.48 6.09
CA ILE A 89 1.63 -3.20 6.14
C ILE A 89 0.90 -3.01 7.47
N ILE A 90 0.13 -4.01 7.91
CA ILE A 90 -0.68 -3.91 9.13
C ILE A 90 0.22 -3.74 10.35
N HIS A 91 1.28 -4.56 10.47
CA HIS A 91 2.20 -4.49 11.60
C HIS A 91 3.00 -3.18 11.61
N SER A 92 3.54 -2.75 10.46
CA SER A 92 4.30 -1.50 10.39
C SER A 92 3.43 -0.27 10.66
N SER A 93 2.15 -0.32 10.29
CA SER A 93 1.17 0.73 10.63
C SER A 93 0.95 0.81 12.14
N TYR A 94 0.78 -0.34 12.81
CA TYR A 94 0.66 -0.40 14.28
C TYR A 94 1.92 0.15 15.00
N GLN A 95 3.11 -0.18 14.52
CA GLN A 95 4.37 0.22 15.16
C GLN A 95 4.73 1.71 14.99
N ASN A 96 4.11 2.41 14.03
CA ASN A 96 4.49 3.78 13.65
C ASN A 96 3.31 4.77 13.69
N ASN A 97 2.24 4.43 14.42
CA ASN A 97 1.09 5.30 14.70
C ASN A 97 1.32 6.12 15.98
#